data_AF-A0A956TDD9-F1
#
_entry.id   AF-A0A956TDD9-F1
#
_cell.length_a   1.000
_cell.length_b   1.000
_cell.length_c   1.000
_cell.angle_alpha   90.00
_cell.angle_beta   90.00
_cell.angle_gamma   90.00
#
_symmetry.space_group_name_H-M   'P 1'
#
loop_
_entity.id
_entity.type
_entity.pdbx_description
1 polymer ?
#
loop_
_entity_poly.entity_id
_entity_poly.type
_entity_poly.pdbx_seq_one_letter_code
_entity_poly.pdbx_strand_id
1 'polypeptide(L)'
;MSRDGWFDGKGFDLHRDEFLEHHAGWQKYIEDGEITADEILEQETRIVEMLRDIEPTLDDKTHAVLTKTLLEYEVLVNMALIHYPSVMDSERYWSLSFSDL
;
A
#
# COMPACT_ATOMS: atom_id res chain seq x y z
N MET A 1 -22.86 -9.52 -10.54
CA MET A 1 -22.25 -8.18 -10.72
C MET A 1 -20.89 -8.41 -11.34
N SER A 2 -20.49 -7.66 -12.37
CA SER A 2 -19.10 -7.76 -12.87
C SER A 2 -18.18 -7.35 -11.74
N ARG A 3 -17.13 -8.12 -11.50
CA ARG A 3 -16.08 -7.71 -10.56
C ARG A 3 -15.42 -6.46 -11.11
N ASP A 4 -15.28 -5.43 -10.29
CA ASP A 4 -14.43 -4.31 -10.64
C ASP A 4 -12.98 -4.81 -10.76
N GLY A 5 -12.24 -4.22 -11.70
CA GLY A 5 -10.83 -4.52 -11.86
C GLY A 5 -10.05 -4.09 -10.63
N TRP A 6 -8.86 -4.65 -10.43
CA TRP A 6 -7.97 -4.22 -9.34
C TRP A 6 -7.47 -2.78 -9.48
N PHE A 7 -7.56 -2.23 -10.69
CA PHE A 7 -7.07 -0.90 -11.05
C PHE A 7 -8.25 0.02 -11.39
N ASP A 8 -8.11 1.28 -11.02
CA ASP A 8 -9.14 2.32 -11.16
C ASP A 8 -9.38 2.78 -12.61
N GLY A 9 -8.60 2.25 -13.56
CA GLY A 9 -8.64 2.59 -14.98
C GLY A 9 -8.01 3.93 -15.34
N LYS A 10 -7.39 4.64 -14.39
CA LYS A 10 -6.70 5.92 -14.57
C LYS A 10 -5.18 5.82 -14.45
N GLY A 11 -4.66 4.64 -14.09
CA GLY A 11 -3.22 4.39 -14.01
C GLY A 11 -2.88 2.97 -13.57
N PHE A 12 -1.72 2.83 -12.94
CA PHE A 12 -1.33 1.60 -12.24
C PHE A 12 -1.81 1.58 -10.79
N ASP A 13 -2.53 2.61 -10.39
CA ASP A 13 -3.06 2.71 -9.04
C ASP A 13 -4.19 1.70 -8.89
N LEU A 14 -4.09 0.91 -7.81
CA LEU A 14 -5.27 0.26 -7.27
C LEU A 14 -6.27 1.35 -6.87
N HIS A 15 -7.49 0.99 -6.43
CA HIS A 15 -8.41 1.91 -5.75
C HIS A 15 -7.83 2.43 -4.42
N ARG A 16 -6.63 3.03 -4.48
CA ARG A 16 -5.70 3.40 -3.43
C ARG A 16 -6.16 4.68 -2.80
N ASP A 17 -6.50 5.67 -3.60
CA ASP A 17 -6.88 6.99 -3.11
C ASP A 17 -8.13 6.88 -2.24
N GLU A 18 -9.18 6.21 -2.76
CA GLU A 18 -10.41 5.92 -2.01
C GLU A 18 -10.13 5.09 -0.74
N PHE A 19 -9.24 4.09 -0.83
CA PHE A 19 -8.89 3.28 0.34
C PHE A 19 -8.18 4.12 1.42
N LEU A 20 -7.22 4.96 1.05
CA LEU A 20 -6.45 5.80 1.96
C LEU A 20 -7.31 6.91 2.58
N GLU A 21 -8.24 7.49 1.83
CA GLU A 21 -9.21 8.47 2.33
C GLU A 21 -10.03 7.95 3.52
N HIS A 22 -10.23 6.63 3.60
CA HIS A 22 -11.03 6.00 4.66
C HIS A 22 -10.22 5.12 5.61
N HIS A 23 -8.91 4.97 5.39
CA HIS A 23 -8.06 4.12 6.21
C HIS A 23 -7.70 4.80 7.54
N ALA A 24 -8.20 4.28 8.65
CA ALA A 24 -8.06 4.88 9.97
C ALA A 24 -6.60 5.21 10.36
N GLY A 25 -5.65 4.29 10.11
CA GLY A 25 -4.24 4.54 10.40
C GLY A 25 -3.61 5.62 9.51
N TRP A 26 -4.12 5.79 8.29
CA TRP A 26 -3.64 6.83 7.38
C TRP A 26 -4.20 8.21 7.74
N GLN A 27 -5.48 8.26 8.10
CA GLN A 27 -6.11 9.47 8.62
C GLN A 27 -5.42 9.95 9.90
N LYS A 28 -5.05 9.03 10.79
CA LYS A 28 -4.29 9.37 12.00
C LYS A 28 -2.94 10.01 11.67
N TYR A 29 -2.17 9.44 10.75
CA TYR A 29 -0.92 10.05 10.26
C TYR A 29 -1.12 11.45 9.65
N ILE A 30 -2.22 11.69 8.93
CA ILE A 30 -2.53 13.02 8.40
C ILE A 30 -2.77 14.02 9.54
N GLU A 31 -3.36 13.58 10.66
CA GLU A 31 -3.68 14.42 11.81
C GLU A 31 -2.46 14.71 12.71
N ASP A 32 -1.65 13.70 13.03
CA ASP A 32 -0.53 13.82 13.97
C ASP A 32 0.85 13.99 13.30
N GLY A 33 0.96 13.67 12.01
CA GLY A 33 2.18 13.80 11.21
C GLY A 33 3.25 12.76 11.53
N GLU A 34 2.93 11.70 12.28
CA GLU A 34 3.88 10.66 12.67
C GLU A 34 3.36 9.25 12.42
N ILE A 35 4.27 8.33 12.10
CA ILE A 35 3.98 6.89 12.06
C ILE A 35 4.87 6.24 13.09
N THR A 36 4.26 5.66 14.11
CA THR A 36 4.93 4.95 15.19
C THR A 36 5.23 3.50 14.80
N ALA A 37 6.15 2.87 15.53
CA ALA A 37 6.44 1.44 15.35
C ALA A 37 5.22 0.56 15.64
N ASP A 38 4.41 0.93 16.64
CA ASP A 38 3.20 0.19 17.00
C ASP A 38 2.16 0.24 15.88
N GLU A 39 2.00 1.37 15.20
CA GLU A 39 1.09 1.49 14.04
C GLU A 39 1.52 0.65 12.85
N ILE A 40 2.83 0.51 12.64
CA ILE A 40 3.37 -0.40 11.63
C ILE A 40 3.01 -1.85 12.00
N LEU A 41 3.23 -2.26 13.26
CA LEU A 41 2.89 -3.60 13.74
C LEU A 41 1.39 -3.89 13.66
N GLU A 42 0.54 -2.90 13.95
CA GLU A 42 -0.90 -3.02 13.75
C GLU A 42 -1.25 -3.26 12.29
N GLN A 43 -0.63 -2.52 11.37
CA GLN A 43 -0.87 -2.67 9.95
C GLN A 43 -0.39 -4.03 9.41
N GLU A 44 0.78 -4.49 9.86
CA GLU A 44 1.28 -5.85 9.57
C GLU A 44 0.30 -6.91 10.07
N THR A 45 -0.22 -6.75 11.28
CA THR A 45 -1.22 -7.67 11.85
C THR A 45 -2.49 -7.72 11.00
N ARG A 46 -3.02 -6.56 10.58
CA ARG A 46 -4.19 -6.49 9.67
C ARG A 46 -3.94 -7.25 8.37
N ILE A 47 -2.76 -7.09 7.77
CA ILE A 47 -2.39 -7.79 6.53
C ILE A 47 -2.35 -9.30 6.77
N VAL A 48 -1.71 -9.77 7.84
CA VAL A 48 -1.64 -11.20 8.17
C VAL A 48 -3.02 -11.81 8.39
N GLU A 49 -3.92 -11.10 9.08
CA GLU A 49 -5.31 -11.54 9.29
C GLU A 49 -6.05 -11.67 7.96
N MET A 50 -5.98 -10.66 7.08
CA MET A 50 -6.59 -10.72 5.75
C MET A 50 -6.05 -11.88 4.91
N LEU A 51 -4.73 -12.14 4.98
CA LEU A 51 -4.11 -13.24 4.24
C LEU A 51 -4.53 -14.60 4.79
N ARG A 52 -4.63 -14.76 6.11
CA ARG A 52 -5.13 -15.99 6.75
C ARG A 52 -6.57 -16.30 6.37
N ASP A 53 -7.40 -15.27 6.22
CA ASP A 53 -8.80 -15.44 5.85
C ASP A 53 -8.96 -15.82 4.37
N ILE A 54 -8.14 -15.23 3.47
CA ILE A 54 -8.26 -15.49 2.04
C ILE A 54 -7.56 -16.79 1.61
N GLU A 55 -6.43 -17.16 2.23
CA GLU A 55 -5.59 -18.30 1.82
C GLU A 55 -6.38 -19.62 1.63
N PRO A 56 -7.27 -20.05 2.54
CA PRO A 56 -8.05 -21.28 2.39
C PRO A 56 -9.04 -21.26 1.22
N THR A 57 -9.36 -20.09 0.67
CA THR A 57 -10.31 -19.92 -0.44
C THR A 57 -9.65 -20.03 -1.81
N LEU A 58 -8.32 -20.09 -1.86
CA LEU A 58 -7.54 -20.08 -3.09
C LEU A 58 -7.19 -21.51 -3.51
N ASP A 59 -7.27 -21.78 -4.81
CA ASP A 59 -6.60 -22.95 -5.37
C ASP A 59 -5.08 -22.75 -5.41
N ASP A 60 -4.32 -23.85 -5.52
CA ASP A 60 -2.85 -23.82 -5.51
C ASP A 60 -2.26 -22.84 -6.53
N LYS A 61 -2.88 -22.73 -7.71
CA LYS A 61 -2.41 -21.85 -8.78
C LYS A 61 -2.61 -20.38 -8.39
N THR A 62 -3.78 -20.05 -7.88
CA THR A 62 -4.16 -18.70 -7.48
C THR A 62 -3.36 -18.27 -6.25
N HIS A 63 -3.17 -19.18 -5.29
CA HIS A 63 -2.29 -18.98 -4.14
C HIS A 63 -0.86 -18.64 -4.55
N ALA A 64 -0.28 -19.43 -5.46
CA ALA A 64 1.08 -19.20 -5.95
C ALA A 64 1.22 -17.85 -6.67
N VAL A 65 0.23 -17.46 -7.47
CA VAL A 65 0.22 -16.16 -8.16
C VAL A 65 0.11 -15.01 -7.15
N LEU A 66 -0.84 -15.08 -6.21
CA LEU A 66 -1.02 -14.05 -5.18
C LEU A 66 0.23 -13.91 -4.30
N THR A 67 0.81 -15.03 -3.87
CA THR A 67 2.05 -15.05 -3.09
C THR A 67 3.16 -14.32 -3.84
N LYS A 68 3.36 -14.62 -5.12
CA LYS A 68 4.37 -13.93 -5.94
C LYS A 68 4.08 -12.43 -6.03
N THR A 69 2.83 -12.03 -6.25
CA THR A 69 2.45 -10.61 -6.31
C THR A 69 2.75 -9.88 -5.00
N LEU A 70 2.45 -10.48 -3.85
CA LEU A 70 2.75 -9.89 -2.53
C LEU A 70 4.27 -9.74 -2.32
N LEU A 71 5.07 -10.73 -2.73
CA LEU A 71 6.53 -10.66 -2.64
C LEU A 71 7.12 -9.56 -3.53
N GLU A 72 6.60 -9.35 -4.74
CA GLU A 72 7.02 -8.23 -5.59
C GLU A 72 6.62 -6.87 -4.98
N TYR A 73 5.48 -6.80 -4.29
CA TYR A 73 5.06 -5.60 -3.57
C TYR A 73 5.98 -5.31 -2.38
N GLU A 74 6.40 -6.33 -1.63
CA GLU A 74 7.39 -6.23 -0.56
C GLU A 74 8.73 -5.71 -1.11
N VAL A 75 9.19 -6.21 -2.26
CA VAL A 75 10.39 -5.69 -2.94
C VAL A 75 10.22 -4.21 -3.27
N LEU A 76 9.07 -3.80 -3.83
CA LEU A 76 8.78 -2.40 -4.14
C LEU A 76 8.82 -1.51 -2.89
N VAL A 77 8.20 -1.93 -1.79
CA VAL A 77 8.21 -1.19 -0.52
C VAL A 77 9.63 -1.04 0.01
N ASN A 78 10.44 -2.11 0.01
CA ASN A 78 11.84 -2.04 0.42
C ASN A 78 12.67 -1.13 -0.50
N MET A 79 12.45 -1.18 -1.81
CA MET A 79 13.09 -0.26 -2.75
C MET A 79 12.73 1.19 -2.43
N ALA A 80 11.45 1.48 -2.16
CA ALA A 80 11.00 2.82 -1.80
C ALA A 80 11.61 3.30 -0.48
N LEU A 81 11.66 2.46 0.55
CA LEU A 81 12.27 2.77 1.84
C LEU A 81 13.78 3.03 1.74
N ILE A 82 14.50 2.28 0.90
CA ILE A 82 15.93 2.51 0.63
C ILE A 82 16.14 3.77 -0.21
N HIS A 83 15.26 4.03 -1.17
CA HIS A 83 15.35 5.20 -2.04
C HIS A 83 14.99 6.50 -1.31
N TYR A 84 14.07 6.46 -0.34
CA TYR A 84 13.54 7.64 0.34
C TYR A 84 14.63 8.51 1.04
N PRO A 85 15.64 7.94 1.73
CA PRO A 85 16.81 8.71 2.19
C PRO A 85 17.60 9.39 1.06
N SER A 86 17.67 8.78 -0.13
CA SER A 86 18.36 9.37 -1.30
C SER A 86 17.53 10.43 -2.04
N VAL A 87 16.21 10.44 -1.84
CA VAL A 87 15.27 11.44 -2.39
C VAL A 87 15.05 12.60 -1.43
N MET A 88 15.23 12.42 -0.13
CA MET A 88 15.25 13.51 0.87
C MET A 88 16.44 14.47 0.66
N ASP A 89 17.52 14.01 0.03
CA ASP A 89 18.60 14.86 -0.51
C ASP A 89 18.15 15.65 -1.77
N SER A 90 16.96 15.36 -2.29
CA SER A 90 16.28 16.08 -3.37
C SER A 90 14.95 16.66 -2.87
N GLU A 91 15.00 17.78 -2.14
CA GLU A 91 13.85 18.59 -1.68
C GLU A 91 12.86 19.06 -2.78
N ARG A 92 12.86 18.46 -3.98
CA ARG A 92 12.19 18.93 -5.19
C ARG A 92 11.00 18.11 -5.67
N TYR A 93 10.76 16.90 -5.16
CA TYR A 93 9.67 16.07 -5.69
C TYR A 93 8.30 16.39 -5.06
N TRP A 94 8.25 16.76 -3.78
CA TRP A 94 6.98 17.12 -3.12
C TRP A 94 6.36 18.43 -3.62
N SER A 95 7.14 19.34 -4.21
CA SER A 95 6.59 20.57 -4.82
C SER A 95 5.92 20.34 -6.18
N LEU A 96 6.11 19.17 -6.80
CA LEU A 96 5.57 18.85 -8.13
C LEU A 96 4.29 17.98 -8.11
N SER A 97 3.88 17.42 -6.96
CA SER A 97 2.70 16.53 -6.90
C SER A 97 1.45 17.13 -6.24
N PHE A 98 1.53 18.32 -5.65
CA PHE A 98 0.41 18.97 -4.96
C PHE A 98 0.15 20.42 -5.40
N SER A 99 0.80 20.88 -6.46
CA SER A 99 0.61 22.26 -6.96
C SER A 99 -0.46 22.38 -8.06
N ASP A 100 -1.09 21.28 -8.48
CA ASP A 100 -2.12 21.25 -9.54
C ASP A 100 -3.39 20.47 -9.15
N LEU A 101 -3.81 20.56 -7.88
CA LEU A 101 -5.18 20.23 -7.44
C LEU A 101 -5.81 21.41 -6.69
#